data_AF-A0A914NVH1-F1
#
_entry.id   AF-A0A914NVH1-F1
#
_cell.length_a   1.000
_cell.length_b   1.000
_cell.length_c   1.000
_cell.angle_alpha   90.00
_cell.angle_beta   90.00
_cell.angle_gamma   90.00
#
_symmetry.space_group_name_H-M   'P 1'
#
loop_
_entity.id
_entity.type
_entity.pdbx_description
1 polymer ?
#
loop_
_entity_poly.entity_id
_entity_poly.type
_entity_poly.pdbx_seq_one_letter_code
_entity_poly.pdbx_strand_id
1 'polypeptide(L)'
;MWEEATCLRFRENLQSTDAIRYVLERGDSCFTEYIGRNGGFQDIIIGSECAEEYVVAHETGHALGFWHTHQRPDRERYISINWRNVLEEATASFMPFRSMLQAFAIKQ
;
A
#
# COMPACT_ATOMS: atom_id res chain seq x y z
N MET A 1 -16.91 5.02 -2.18
CA MET A 1 -16.28 4.64 -0.89
C MET A 1 -15.45 5.74 -0.22
N TRP A 2 -14.20 6.02 -0.65
CA TRP A 2 -13.31 6.92 0.10
C TRP A 2 -13.85 8.35 0.27
N GLU A 3 -14.39 8.97 -0.79
CA GLU A 3 -14.95 10.33 -0.69
C GLU A 3 -16.21 10.42 0.17
N GLU A 4 -16.97 9.31 0.27
CA GLU A 4 -18.22 9.24 1.04
C GLU A 4 -17.94 9.07 2.54
N ALA A 5 -16.93 8.27 2.89
CA ALA A 5 -16.59 7.93 4.26
C ALA A 5 -15.57 8.88 4.90
N THR A 6 -14.91 9.73 4.11
CA THR A 6 -13.81 10.58 4.58
C THR A 6 -13.88 12.00 4.01
N CYS A 7 -12.96 12.87 4.44
CA CYS A 7 -12.78 14.20 3.86
C CYS A 7 -11.96 14.20 2.55
N LEU A 8 -11.47 13.04 2.09
CA LEU A 8 -10.66 12.94 0.87
C LEU A 8 -11.50 13.28 -0.36
N ARG A 9 -10.85 13.92 -1.35
CA ARG A 9 -11.47 14.23 -2.63
C ARG A 9 -10.52 13.84 -3.77
N PHE A 10 -11.03 13.07 -4.72
CA PHE A 10 -10.32 12.64 -5.92
C PHE A 10 -10.82 13.49 -7.08
N ARG A 11 -9.87 14.10 -7.80
CA ARG A 11 -10.15 14.94 -8.95
C ARG A 11 -9.19 14.55 -10.07
N GLU A 12 -9.74 14.27 -11.23
CA GLU A 12 -8.93 14.13 -12.43
C GLU A 12 -8.28 15.48 -12.75
N ASN A 13 -6.96 15.47 -12.89
CA ASN A 13 -6.20 16.65 -13.26
C ASN A 13 -5.03 16.26 -14.15
N LEU A 14 -5.23 16.43 -15.47
CA LEU A 14 -4.23 16.12 -16.49
C LEU A 14 -3.02 17.04 -16.47
N GLN A 15 -3.10 18.17 -15.75
CA GLN A 15 -2.01 19.12 -15.59
C GLN A 15 -1.24 18.92 -14.27
N SER A 16 -1.67 18.00 -13.41
CA SER A 16 -0.96 17.73 -12.16
C SER A 16 0.41 17.14 -12.46
N THR A 17 1.42 17.60 -11.75
CA THR A 17 2.76 17.00 -11.74
C THR A 17 2.98 16.12 -10.51
N ASP A 18 1.99 16.03 -9.62
CA ASP A 18 2.02 15.25 -8.40
C ASP A 18 0.64 14.61 -8.19
N ALA A 19 0.52 13.33 -8.50
CA ALA A 19 -0.76 12.62 -8.53
C ALA A 19 -0.58 11.10 -8.51
N ILE A 20 -1.59 10.41 -8.01
CA ILE A 20 -1.75 8.98 -8.25
C ILE A 20 -2.21 8.73 -9.69
N ARG A 21 -1.76 7.64 -10.31
CA ARG A 21 -2.25 7.17 -11.61
C ARG A 21 -2.60 5.69 -11.50
N TYR A 22 -3.79 5.32 -11.96
CA TYR A 22 -4.14 3.90 -12.09
C TYR A 22 -3.62 3.37 -13.42
N VAL A 23 -2.80 2.33 -13.34
CA VAL A 23 -2.23 1.65 -14.50
C VAL A 23 -2.79 0.24 -14.54
N LEU A 24 -3.43 -0.12 -15.65
CA LEU A 24 -4.03 -1.43 -15.83
C LEU A 24 -3.02 -2.39 -16.47
N GLU A 25 -2.83 -3.54 -15.86
CA GLU A 25 -1.93 -4.59 -16.34
C GLU A 25 -2.65 -5.94 -16.46
N ARG A 26 -2.02 -6.91 -17.10
CA ARG A 26 -2.52 -8.30 -17.14
C ARG A 26 -1.92 -9.09 -15.97
N GLY A 27 -2.74 -9.95 -15.37
CA GLY A 27 -2.34 -10.85 -14.28
C GLY A 27 -2.92 -10.46 -12.93
N ASP A 28 -2.28 -10.96 -11.88
CA ASP A 28 -2.71 -10.92 -10.48
C ASP A 28 -1.92 -9.91 -9.61
N SER A 29 -0.92 -9.25 -10.19
CA SER A 29 -0.11 -8.26 -9.48
C SER A 29 -0.85 -6.95 -9.24
N CYS A 30 -0.92 -6.55 -7.96
CA CYS A 30 -1.50 -5.30 -7.51
C CYS A 30 -0.65 -4.70 -6.41
N PHE A 31 -0.22 -3.45 -6.63
CA PHE A 31 0.65 -2.74 -5.70
C PHE A 31 0.73 -1.26 -6.06
N THR A 32 1.20 -0.47 -5.10
CA THR A 32 1.87 0.80 -5.37
C THR A 32 3.26 0.78 -4.71
N GLU A 33 4.25 1.36 -5.36
CA GLU A 33 5.64 1.29 -4.92
C GLU A 33 5.88 2.03 -3.59
N TYR A 34 5.12 3.10 -3.34
CA TYR A 34 5.33 3.98 -2.19
C TYR A 34 4.12 4.02 -1.26
N ILE A 35 4.40 4.10 0.03
CA ILE A 35 3.37 4.36 1.04
C ILE A 35 3.29 5.87 1.29
N GLY A 36 2.12 6.45 1.04
CA GLY A 36 1.91 7.89 1.17
C GLY A 36 2.40 8.66 -0.05
N ARG A 37 2.32 9.99 0.03
CA ARG A 37 2.71 10.90 -1.07
C ARG A 37 4.23 10.90 -1.23
N ASN A 38 4.72 10.27 -2.29
CA ASN A 38 6.12 10.28 -2.66
C ASN A 38 6.55 11.53 -3.48
N GLY A 39 5.57 12.31 -3.95
CA GLY A 39 5.79 13.37 -4.93
C GLY A 39 5.91 12.83 -6.35
N GLY A 40 5.68 13.68 -7.35
CA GLY A 40 5.64 13.23 -8.75
C GLY A 40 4.42 12.34 -9.05
N PHE A 41 4.48 11.61 -10.16
CA PHE A 41 3.46 10.60 -10.44
C PHE A 41 3.75 9.32 -9.66
N GLN A 42 2.75 8.82 -8.96
CA GLN A 42 2.80 7.55 -8.26
C GLN A 42 1.81 6.58 -8.90
N ASP A 43 2.34 5.50 -9.46
CA ASP A 43 1.51 4.50 -10.12
C ASP A 43 0.89 3.53 -9.10
N ILE A 44 -0.38 3.24 -9.31
CA ILE A 44 -1.13 2.18 -8.65
C ILE A 44 -1.43 1.15 -9.73
N ILE A 45 -0.75 0.00 -9.65
CA ILE A 45 -0.87 -1.09 -10.61
C ILE A 45 -2.08 -1.92 -10.23
N ILE A 46 -3.01 -2.09 -11.18
CA ILE A 46 -4.18 -2.95 -11.03
C ILE A 46 -4.13 -4.01 -12.13
N GLY A 47 -3.71 -5.22 -11.76
CA GLY A 47 -3.81 -6.40 -12.60
C GLY A 47 -5.26 -6.74 -12.94
N SER A 48 -5.46 -7.42 -14.07
CA SER A 48 -6.79 -7.86 -14.54
C SER A 48 -7.57 -8.71 -13.54
N GLU A 49 -6.88 -9.41 -12.64
CA GLU A 49 -7.51 -10.24 -11.59
C GLU A 49 -7.77 -9.47 -10.28
N CYS A 50 -7.41 -8.20 -10.22
CA CYS A 50 -7.56 -7.34 -9.04
C CYS A 50 -8.58 -6.22 -9.20
N ALA A 51 -9.32 -6.16 -10.31
CA ALA A 51 -10.21 -5.04 -10.63
C ALA A 51 -11.48 -4.98 -9.76
N GLU A 52 -11.44 -5.57 -8.57
CA GLU A 52 -12.46 -5.52 -7.55
C GLU A 52 -12.34 -4.24 -6.72
N GLU A 53 -13.46 -3.61 -6.37
CA GLU A 53 -13.49 -2.31 -5.69
C GLU A 53 -12.66 -2.30 -4.39
N TYR A 54 -12.70 -3.39 -3.62
CA TYR A 54 -11.98 -3.48 -2.35
C TYR A 54 -10.46 -3.57 -2.52
N VAL A 55 -9.96 -4.15 -3.62
CA VAL A 55 -8.52 -4.23 -3.93
C VAL A 55 -8.04 -2.86 -4.39
N VAL A 56 -8.78 -2.20 -5.29
CA VAL A 56 -8.45 -0.83 -5.71
C VAL A 56 -8.43 0.11 -4.50
N ALA A 57 -9.40 -0.02 -3.59
CA ALA A 57 -9.43 0.76 -2.35
C ALA A 57 -8.24 0.47 -1.42
N HIS A 58 -7.77 -0.78 -1.35
CA HIS A 58 -6.57 -1.18 -0.59
C HIS A 58 -5.32 -0.49 -1.12
N GLU A 59 -5.06 -0.58 -2.43
CA GLU A 59 -3.89 0.04 -3.05
C GLU A 59 -3.94 1.57 -3.00
N THR A 60 -5.14 2.14 -3.12
CA THR A 60 -5.36 3.57 -2.85
C THR A 60 -4.98 3.91 -1.41
N GLY A 61 -5.34 3.06 -0.45
CA GLY A 61 -4.96 3.20 0.95
C GLY A 61 -3.44 3.24 1.15
N HIS A 62 -2.69 2.41 0.44
CA HIS A 62 -1.23 2.47 0.43
C HIS A 62 -0.72 3.83 -0.06
N ALA A 63 -1.21 4.33 -1.19
CA ALA A 63 -0.84 5.65 -1.71
C ALA A 63 -1.27 6.81 -0.76
N LEU A 64 -2.30 6.60 0.06
CA LEU A 64 -2.74 7.54 1.10
C LEU A 64 -1.89 7.48 2.38
N GLY A 65 -1.01 6.48 2.53
CA GLY A 65 -0.08 6.37 3.67
C GLY A 65 -0.36 5.24 4.65
N PHE A 66 -1.29 4.34 4.33
CA PHE A 66 -1.60 3.20 5.20
C PHE A 66 -0.66 2.03 4.93
N TRP A 67 -0.03 1.51 5.98
CA TRP A 67 0.64 0.20 5.97
C TRP A 67 -0.37 -0.90 6.26
N HIS A 68 0.02 -2.17 6.03
CA HIS A 68 -0.84 -3.28 6.43
C HIS A 68 -1.05 -3.29 7.96
N THR A 69 -2.27 -3.62 8.38
CA THR A 69 -2.65 -3.57 9.80
C THR A 69 -1.80 -4.52 10.67
N HIS A 70 -1.41 -5.69 10.12
CA HIS A 70 -0.53 -6.63 10.83
C HIS A 70 0.91 -6.13 10.96
N GLN A 71 1.28 -4.97 10.43
CA GLN A 71 2.61 -4.36 10.58
C GLN A 71 2.62 -3.24 11.63
N ARG A 72 1.51 -3.02 12.33
CA ARG A 72 1.44 -2.06 13.42
C ARG A 72 2.46 -2.39 14.52
N PRO A 73 3.03 -1.37 15.22
CA PRO A 73 4.02 -1.59 16.26
C PRO A 73 3.46 -2.30 17.49
N ASP A 74 2.13 -2.21 17.70
CA ASP A 74 1.43 -2.83 18.82
C ASP A 74 0.78 -4.18 18.46
N ARG A 75 1.05 -4.72 17.25
CA ARG A 75 0.41 -5.95 16.75
C ARG A 75 0.56 -7.16 17.66
N GLU A 76 1.67 -7.26 18.38
CA GLU A 76 2.03 -8.41 19.22
C GLU A 76 1.06 -8.58 20.40
N ARG A 77 0.26 -7.55 20.68
CA ARG A 77 -0.85 -7.60 21.65
C ARG A 77 -2.10 -8.28 21.11
N TYR A 78 -2.22 -8.47 19.80
CA TYR A 78 -3.45 -8.93 19.14
C TYR A 78 -3.24 -10.18 18.28
N ILE A 79 -2.06 -10.32 17.67
CA ILE A 79 -1.72 -11.44 16.79
C ILE A 79 -0.32 -11.96 17.07
N SER A 80 -0.09 -13.23 16.74
CA SER A 80 1.23 -13.87 16.71
C SER A 80 1.52 -14.39 15.31
N ILE A 81 2.70 -14.07 14.77
CA ILE A 81 3.16 -14.65 13.50
C ILE A 81 3.82 -15.99 13.78
N ASN A 82 3.29 -17.06 13.17
CA ASN A 82 3.97 -18.35 13.19
C ASN A 82 5.06 -18.37 12.11
N TRP A 83 6.26 -17.95 12.50
CA TRP A 83 7.42 -17.83 11.60
C TRP A 83 7.83 -19.14 10.92
N ARG A 84 7.44 -20.31 11.45
CA ARG A 84 7.69 -21.60 10.80
C ARG A 84 6.88 -21.80 9.51
N ASN A 85 5.80 -21.03 9.34
CA ASN A 85 4.94 -21.08 8.16
C ASN A 85 5.25 -19.92 7.18
N VAL A 86 6.23 -19.07 7.49
CA VAL A 86 6.63 -17.94 6.67
C VAL A 86 7.84 -18.37 5.85
N LEU A 87 7.76 -18.20 4.53
CA LEU A 87 8.91 -18.37 3.64
C LEU A 87 10.00 -17.36 3.99
N GLU A 88 11.25 -17.76 3.95
CA GLU A 88 12.38 -16.93 4.40
C GLU A 88 12.41 -15.59 3.62
N GLU A 89 12.22 -15.66 2.30
CA GLU A 89 12.13 -14.51 1.39
C GLU A 89 10.95 -13.57 1.67
N ALA A 90 9.90 -14.05 2.34
CA ALA A 90 8.71 -13.27 2.68
C ALA A 90 8.79 -12.65 4.09
N THR A 91 9.83 -12.94 4.87
CA THR A 91 9.95 -12.51 6.27
C THR A 91 9.77 -11.00 6.44
N ALA A 92 10.34 -10.20 5.52
CA ALA A 92 10.25 -8.74 5.56
C ALA A 92 8.80 -8.24 5.50
N SER A 93 7.93 -8.87 4.70
CA SER A 93 6.51 -8.51 4.56
C SER A 93 5.71 -8.70 5.86
N PHE A 94 6.22 -9.52 6.78
CA PHE A 94 5.65 -9.73 8.10
C PHE A 94 6.39 -8.95 9.18
N MET A 95 7.34 -8.06 8.91
CA MET A 95 7.96 -7.23 9.96
C MET A 95 7.10 -6.00 10.30
N PRO A 96 7.17 -5.46 11.53
CA PRO A 96 6.55 -4.18 11.84
C PRO A 96 7.13 -3.07 10.95
N PHE A 97 6.32 -2.07 10.60
CA PHE A 97 6.77 -1.01 9.67
C PHE A 97 8.01 -0.26 10.20
N ARG A 98 8.14 -0.07 11.52
CA ARG A 98 9.31 0.57 12.14
C ARG A 98 10.59 -0.21 11.87
N SER A 99 10.51 -1.53 11.89
CA SER A 99 11.62 -2.42 11.57
C SER A 99 11.98 -2.33 10.09
N MET A 100 11.00 -2.20 9.19
CA MET A 100 11.25 -1.98 7.76
C MET A 100 11.91 -0.62 7.49
N LEU A 101 11.43 0.47 8.09
CA LEU A 101 12.05 1.80 7.93
C LEU A 101 13.51 1.82 8.40
N GLN A 102 13.82 1.11 9.50
CA GLN A 102 15.18 0.99 10.01
C GLN A 102 16.06 0.08 9.15
N ALA A 103 15.50 -1.01 8.60
CA ALA A 103 16.23 -1.96 7.75
C ALA A 103 16.54 -1.37 6.36
N PHE A 104 15.67 -0.50 5.83
CA PHE A 104 15.79 0.04 4.47
C PHE A 104 16.15 1.53 4.40
N ALA A 105 16.41 2.18 5.54
CA ALA A 105 16.80 3.59 5.64
C ALA A 105 15.90 4.56 4.84
N ILE A 106 14.61 4.23 4.69
CA ILE A 106 13.62 5.07 4.01
C ILE A 106 13.35 6.27 4.91
N LYS A 107 13.95 7.41 4.58
CA LYS A 107 13.64 8.70 5.21
C LYS A 107 12.37 9.27 4.56
N GLN A 108 11.39 9.59 5.38
CA GLN A 108 10.35 10.56 5.01
C GLN A 108 10.93 11.97 5.10
#